data_AF-A0A093C739-F1
#
_entry.id   AF-A0A093C739-F1
#
_cell.length_a   1.000
_cell.length_b   1.000
_cell.length_c   1.000
_cell.angle_alpha   90.00
_cell.angle_beta   90.00
_cell.angle_gamma   90.00
#
_symmetry.space_group_name_H-M   'P 1'
#
loop_
_entity.id
_entity.type
_entity.pdbx_description
1 polymer ?
#
loop_
_entity_poly.entity_id
_entity_poly.type
_entity_poly.pdbx_seq_one_letter_code
_entity_poly.pdbx_strand_id
1 'polypeptide(L)'
;VFTDPMTPCGQVVALHFSLPTVFFLRGVPCAIDIHAAQSPDPPSYIPRLFSGNTDHMTFPQRVKNFLISLSEYFTCSIAFSSFERLASDFLQKPMTITQLLSHGSVWLKRLDFVFDYPMPIMPNMIFIGGINCGQKK
;
A
#
# COMPACT_ATOMS: atom_id res chain seq x y z
N VAL A 1 -2.09 8.12 -15.70
CA VAL A 1 -3.20 8.50 -14.79
C VAL A 1 -2.64 8.78 -13.41
N PHE A 2 -3.04 9.88 -12.78
CA PHE A 2 -2.67 10.20 -11.39
C PHE A 2 -3.86 9.85 -10.50
N THR A 3 -3.70 8.92 -9.56
CA THR A 3 -4.84 8.37 -8.79
C THR A 3 -4.44 7.92 -7.38
N ASP A 4 -5.40 7.92 -6.46
CA ASP A 4 -5.25 7.31 -5.14
C ASP A 4 -5.57 5.79 -5.25
N PRO A 5 -4.66 4.89 -4.82
CA PRO A 5 -4.88 3.45 -4.86
C PRO A 5 -5.94 2.94 -3.88
N MET A 6 -6.39 3.73 -2.89
CA MET A 6 -7.54 3.38 -2.05
C MET A 6 -8.85 3.30 -2.86
N THR A 7 -8.92 4.02 -3.98
CA THR A 7 -10.02 3.98 -4.94
C THR A 7 -9.51 3.42 -6.27
N PRO A 8 -9.47 2.08 -6.44
CA PRO A 8 -8.75 1.44 -7.55
C PRO A 8 -9.36 1.67 -8.93
N CYS A 9 -10.53 2.32 -9.04
CA CYS A 9 -11.21 2.62 -10.31
C CYS A 9 -10.30 3.35 -11.31
N GLY A 10 -9.49 4.32 -10.83
CA GLY A 10 -8.54 5.03 -11.69
C GLY A 10 -7.48 4.10 -12.30
N GLN A 11 -7.04 3.10 -11.54
CA GLN A 11 -6.10 2.09 -12.01
C GLN A 11 -6.74 1.10 -12.98
N VAL A 12 -8.00 0.70 -12.75
CA VAL A 12 -8.74 -0.16 -13.69
C VAL A 12 -8.83 0.49 -15.07
N VAL A 13 -9.21 1.78 -15.11
CA VAL A 13 -9.29 2.55 -16.36
C VAL A 13 -7.90 2.71 -16.99
N ALA A 14 -6.88 3.05 -16.20
CA ALA A 14 -5.52 3.19 -16.70
C ALA A 14 -5.01 1.91 -17.35
N LEU A 15 -5.26 0.76 -16.72
CA LEU A 15 -4.84 -0.54 -17.23
C LEU A 15 -5.58 -0.92 -18.51
N HIS A 16 -6.89 -0.63 -18.59
CA HIS A 16 -7.68 -0.87 -19.81
C HIS A 16 -7.14 -0.08 -21.02
N PHE A 17 -6.74 1.18 -20.79
CA PHE A 17 -6.14 2.03 -21.84
C PHE A 17 -4.61 1.89 -21.96
N SER A 18 -3.98 0.96 -21.23
CA SER A 18 -2.52 0.77 -21.23
C SER A 18 -1.71 2.04 -20.91
N LEU A 19 -2.23 2.89 -20.01
CA LEU A 19 -1.60 4.13 -19.59
C LEU A 19 -0.74 3.91 -18.33
N PRO A 20 0.40 4.60 -18.20
CA PRO A 20 1.19 4.54 -16.96
C PRO A 20 0.42 5.20 -15.81
N THR A 21 0.53 4.64 -14.61
CA THR A 21 -0.14 5.15 -13.41
C THR A 21 0.85 5.63 -12.38
N VAL A 22 0.58 6.81 -11.83
CA VAL A 22 1.29 7.38 -10.69
C VAL A 22 0.33 7.37 -9.51
N PHE A 23 0.67 6.60 -8.47
CA PHE A 23 -0.13 6.52 -7.26
C PHE A 23 0.24 7.63 -6.28
N PHE A 24 -0.78 8.21 -5.66
CA PHE A 24 -0.61 9.24 -4.63
C PHE A 24 -1.32 8.79 -3.35
N LEU A 25 -0.54 8.43 -2.33
CA LEU A 25 -1.06 7.77 -1.13
C LEU A 25 -0.19 8.09 0.08
N ARG A 26 -0.74 7.92 1.29
CA ARG A 26 0.10 7.78 2.50
C ARG A 26 0.51 6.31 2.64
N GLY A 27 -0.47 5.43 2.81
CA GLY A 27 -0.31 3.98 2.78
C GLY A 27 -1.65 3.33 2.44
N VAL A 28 -1.65 2.06 2.08
CA VAL A 28 -2.88 1.26 1.97
C VAL A 28 -2.92 0.32 3.18
N PRO A 29 -4.09 0.10 3.80
CA PRO A 29 -4.23 -0.89 4.85
C PRO A 29 -3.70 -2.27 4.42
N CYS A 30 -3.28 -3.06 5.41
CA CYS A 30 -2.81 -4.43 5.20
C CYS A 30 -1.59 -4.56 4.28
N ALA A 31 -0.77 -3.50 4.18
CA ALA A 31 0.45 -3.48 3.38
C ALA A 31 0.25 -3.81 1.89
N ILE A 32 -0.96 -3.59 1.36
CA ILE A 32 -1.28 -3.90 -0.05
C ILE A 32 -0.35 -3.14 -1.00
N ASP A 33 -0.04 -1.88 -0.71
CA ASP A 33 0.87 -1.05 -1.49
C ASP A 33 2.31 -1.58 -1.44
N ILE A 34 2.75 -2.13 -0.31
CA ILE A 34 4.08 -2.74 -0.15
C ILE A 34 4.15 -4.01 -1.00
N HIS A 35 3.14 -4.89 -0.88
CA HIS A 35 3.04 -6.12 -1.66
C HIS A 35 2.90 -5.86 -3.17
N ALA A 36 2.09 -4.87 -3.56
CA ALA A 36 1.91 -4.47 -4.95
C ALA A 36 3.18 -3.86 -5.55
N ALA A 37 3.94 -3.09 -4.75
CA ALA A 37 5.25 -2.59 -5.14
C ALA A 37 6.34 -3.69 -5.16
N GLN A 38 6.00 -4.93 -4.79
CA GLN A 38 6.95 -6.07 -4.68
C GLN A 38 8.04 -5.85 -3.63
N SER A 39 7.76 -5.03 -2.61
CA SER A 39 8.67 -4.79 -1.50
C SER A 39 8.46 -5.85 -0.39
N PRO A 40 9.52 -6.28 0.33
CA PRO A 40 9.37 -7.15 1.49
C PRO A 40 8.57 -6.46 2.62
N ASP A 41 7.61 -7.19 3.22
CA ASP A 41 6.86 -6.75 4.42
C ASP A 41 7.13 -7.68 5.62
N PRO A 42 8.22 -7.43 6.37
CA PRO A 42 8.65 -8.25 7.50
C PRO A 42 7.98 -7.84 8.83
N PRO A 43 7.06 -8.66 9.38
CA PRO A 43 6.34 -8.35 10.62
C PRO A 43 7.21 -8.48 11.87
N SER A 44 8.47 -8.88 11.75
CA SER A 44 9.38 -9.05 12.89
C SER A 44 10.03 -7.73 13.35
N TYR A 45 10.08 -6.71 12.51
CA TYR A 45 10.66 -5.39 12.82
C TYR A 45 9.82 -4.20 12.35
N ILE A 46 8.83 -4.41 11.47
CA ILE A 46 7.87 -3.37 11.10
C ILE A 46 6.61 -3.55 11.94
N PRO A 47 6.28 -2.62 12.86
CA PRO A 47 5.07 -2.71 13.65
C PRO A 47 3.82 -2.47 12.78
N ARG A 48 2.79 -3.31 12.95
CA ARG A 48 1.50 -3.11 12.28
C ARG A 48 0.80 -1.88 12.84
N LEU A 49 0.04 -1.20 11.99
CA LEU A 49 -0.81 -0.08 12.39
C LEU A 49 -1.76 -0.52 13.52
N PHE A 50 -1.96 0.36 14.50
CA PHE A 50 -2.79 0.13 15.69
C PHE A 50 -2.32 -0.99 16.64
N SER A 51 -1.15 -1.62 16.41
CA SER A 51 -0.59 -2.62 17.33
C SER A 51 -0.10 -2.03 18.66
N GLY A 52 0.24 -0.73 18.66
CA GLY A 52 0.88 -0.02 19.76
C GLY A 52 2.38 -0.37 19.93
N ASN A 53 2.95 -1.14 19.00
CA ASN A 53 4.36 -1.53 19.03
C ASN A 53 5.25 -0.45 18.38
N THR A 54 6.53 -0.46 18.75
CA THR A 54 7.60 0.30 18.08
C THR A 54 8.43 -0.63 17.18
N ASP A 55 9.47 -0.10 16.53
CA ASP A 55 10.49 -0.86 15.82
C ASP A 55 11.28 -1.81 16.74
N HIS A 56 11.40 -1.46 18.02
CA HIS A 56 12.02 -2.28 19.05
C HIS A 56 11.00 -3.19 19.76
N MET A 57 10.68 -4.33 19.13
CA MET A 57 9.78 -5.34 19.69
C MET A 57 10.49 -6.49 20.41
N THR A 58 10.00 -6.84 21.59
CA THR A 58 10.28 -8.11 22.28
C THR A 58 9.66 -9.31 21.56
N PHE A 59 10.09 -10.53 21.87
CA PHE A 59 9.56 -11.74 21.21
C PHE A 59 8.02 -11.85 21.28
N PRO A 60 7.35 -11.66 22.43
CA PRO A 60 5.88 -11.71 22.49
C PRO A 60 5.21 -10.62 21.65
N GLN A 61 5.80 -9.41 21.60
CA GLN A 61 5.30 -8.33 20.75
C GLN A 61 5.41 -8.68 19.27
N ARG A 62 6.49 -9.35 18.85
CA ARG A 62 6.65 -9.84 17.46
C ARG A 62 5.62 -10.91 17.11
N VAL A 63 5.34 -11.83 18.03
CA VAL A 63 4.28 -12.85 17.84
C VAL A 63 2.92 -12.17 17.69
N LYS A 64 2.58 -11.22 18.57
CA LYS A 64 1.36 -10.41 18.45
C LYS A 64 1.30 -9.67 17.11
N ASN A 65 2.40 -9.05 16.70
CA ASN A 65 2.48 -8.29 15.45
C ASN A 65 2.24 -9.19 14.22
N PHE A 66 2.81 -10.39 14.24
CA PHE A 66 2.58 -11.41 13.20
C PHE A 66 1.11 -11.84 13.14
N LEU A 67 0.47 -12.09 14.30
CA LEU A 67 -0.96 -12.44 14.36
C LEU A 67 -1.86 -11.32 13.83
N ILE A 68 -1.53 -10.05 14.13
CA ILE A 68 -2.23 -8.89 13.56
C ILE A 68 -2.07 -8.88 12.04
N SER A 69 -0.84 -9.02 11.53
CA SER A 69 -0.57 -9.06 10.09
C SER A 69 -1.37 -10.15 9.37
N LEU A 70 -1.49 -11.34 9.98
CA LEU A 70 -2.29 -12.43 9.42
C LEU A 70 -3.79 -12.09 9.41
N SER A 71 -4.30 -11.50 10.49
CA SER A 71 -5.70 -11.09 10.56
C SER A 71 -6.06 -10.02 9.52
N GLU A 72 -5.15 -9.06 9.29
CA GLU A 72 -5.33 -7.99 8.32
C GLU A 72 -5.47 -8.51 6.89
N TYR A 73 -4.72 -9.55 6.52
CA TYR A 73 -4.83 -10.18 5.20
C TYR A 73 -6.28 -10.63 4.91
N PHE A 74 -6.93 -11.29 5.88
CA PHE A 74 -8.33 -11.70 5.74
C PHE A 74 -9.28 -10.52 5.68
N THR A 75 -9.12 -9.53 6.56
CA THR A 75 -9.97 -8.34 6.60
C THR A 75 -9.90 -7.54 5.31
N CYS A 76 -8.70 -7.34 4.77
CA CYS A 76 -8.52 -6.60 3.52
C CYS A 76 -9.03 -7.37 2.29
N SER A 77 -8.88 -8.70 2.24
CA SER A 77 -9.48 -9.47 1.15
C SER A 77 -10.99 -9.26 1.07
N ILE A 78 -11.68 -9.22 2.22
CA ILE A 78 -13.12 -8.93 2.27
C ILE A 78 -13.40 -7.49 1.84
N ALA A 79 -12.68 -6.52 2.39
CA ALA A 79 -12.89 -5.09 2.12
C ALA A 79 -12.72 -4.73 0.64
N PHE A 80 -11.77 -5.36 -0.04
CA PHE A 80 -11.47 -5.09 -1.45
C PHE A 80 -12.19 -6.01 -2.43
N SER A 81 -12.88 -7.07 -1.97
CA SER A 81 -13.54 -8.07 -2.81
C SER A 81 -14.50 -7.48 -3.84
N SER A 82 -15.25 -6.43 -3.48
CA SER A 82 -16.15 -5.73 -4.41
C SER A 82 -15.40 -5.07 -5.57
N PHE A 83 -14.24 -4.48 -5.29
CA PHE A 83 -13.40 -3.88 -6.33
C PHE A 83 -12.70 -4.93 -7.19
N GLU A 84 -12.29 -6.07 -6.62
CA GLU A 84 -11.71 -7.18 -7.38
C GLU A 84 -12.70 -7.76 -8.38
N ARG A 85 -13.96 -7.95 -7.96
CA ARG A 85 -15.04 -8.39 -8.86
C ARG A 85 -15.27 -7.40 -9.99
N LEU A 86 -15.44 -6.12 -9.65
CA LEU A 86 -15.65 -5.05 -10.64
C LEU A 86 -14.49 -4.95 -11.63
N ALA A 87 -13.25 -5.00 -11.14
CA ALA A 87 -12.06 -4.95 -11.98
C ALA A 87 -11.98 -6.18 -12.89
N SER A 88 -12.30 -7.36 -12.36
CA SER A 88 -12.26 -8.61 -13.12
C SER A 88 -13.31 -8.64 -14.22
N ASP A 89 -14.53 -8.18 -13.94
CA ASP A 89 -15.63 -8.10 -14.90
C ASP A 89 -15.33 -7.08 -16.00
N PHE A 90 -14.83 -5.89 -15.63
CA PHE A 90 -14.52 -4.81 -16.58
C PHE A 90 -13.32 -5.14 -17.48
N LEU A 91 -12.26 -5.71 -16.91
CA LEU A 91 -11.06 -6.12 -17.66
C LEU A 91 -11.20 -7.49 -18.32
N GLN A 92 -12.32 -8.19 -18.07
CA GLN A 92 -12.61 -9.55 -18.55
C GLN A 92 -11.49 -10.56 -18.21
N LYS A 93 -10.84 -10.38 -17.04
CA LYS A 93 -9.71 -11.19 -16.59
C LYS A 93 -9.73 -11.28 -15.06
N PRO A 94 -9.50 -12.46 -14.45
CA PRO A 94 -9.39 -12.56 -13.00
C PRO A 94 -8.21 -11.72 -12.48
N MET A 95 -8.50 -10.77 -11.60
CA MET A 95 -7.51 -9.83 -11.05
C MET A 95 -7.73 -9.64 -9.55
N THR A 96 -6.67 -9.79 -8.75
CA THR A 96 -6.67 -9.35 -7.35
C THR A 96 -6.31 -7.87 -7.24
N ILE A 97 -6.61 -7.21 -6.11
CA ILE A 97 -6.20 -5.82 -5.89
C ILE A 97 -4.69 -5.67 -5.90
N THR A 98 -3.95 -6.62 -5.31
CA THR A 98 -2.49 -6.61 -5.32
C THR A 98 -1.93 -6.69 -6.73
N GLN A 99 -2.51 -7.52 -7.60
CA GLN A 99 -2.14 -7.62 -9.01
C GLN A 99 -2.53 -6.37 -9.80
N LEU A 100 -3.71 -5.82 -9.56
CA LEU A 100 -4.16 -4.61 -10.23
C LEU A 100 -3.22 -3.43 -9.94
N LEU A 101 -2.83 -3.27 -8.68
CA LEU A 101 -1.96 -2.20 -8.22
C LEU A 101 -0.48 -2.45 -8.56
N SER A 102 -0.03 -3.69 -8.78
CA SER A 102 1.35 -3.96 -9.17
C SER A 102 1.72 -3.42 -10.56
N HIS A 103 0.71 -3.12 -11.40
CA HIS A 103 0.89 -2.42 -12.67
C HIS A 103 1.14 -0.90 -12.52
N GLY A 104 1.22 -0.37 -11.30
CA GLY A 104 1.59 1.02 -11.05
C GLY A 104 3.04 1.33 -11.40
N SER A 105 3.28 2.45 -12.07
CA SER A 105 4.63 2.85 -12.50
C SER A 105 5.42 3.52 -11.38
N VAL A 106 4.78 4.42 -10.62
CA VAL A 106 5.43 5.20 -9.56
C VAL A 106 4.50 5.31 -8.35
N TRP A 107 5.07 5.22 -7.15
CA TRP A 107 4.37 5.38 -5.87
C TRP A 107 4.84 6.66 -5.18
N LEU A 108 4.02 7.72 -5.26
CA LEU A 108 4.25 8.95 -4.52
C LEU A 108 3.67 8.84 -3.10
N LYS A 109 4.56 8.70 -2.14
CA LYS A 109 4.27 8.50 -0.73
C LYS A 109 4.20 9.84 0.01
N ARG A 110 3.02 10.23 0.49
CA ARG A 110 2.76 11.42 1.34
C ARG A 110 3.27 11.25 2.78
N LEU A 111 4.46 10.70 2.94
CA LEU A 111 5.14 10.52 4.21
C LEU A 111 6.63 10.74 4.00
N ASP A 112 7.32 10.95 5.12
CA ASP A 112 8.76 11.16 5.15
C ASP A 112 9.37 10.04 5.98
N PHE A 113 10.52 9.53 5.57
CA PHE A 113 11.23 8.45 6.26
C PHE A 113 11.65 8.87 7.68
N VAL A 114 11.69 10.17 7.99
CA VAL A 114 12.00 10.69 9.33
C VAL A 114 10.90 10.40 10.35
N PHE A 115 9.63 10.26 9.92
CA PHE A 115 8.48 10.12 10.83
C PHE A 115 7.88 8.72 10.89
N ASP A 116 8.36 7.79 10.07
CA ASP A 116 7.86 6.43 9.98
C ASP A 116 8.98 5.43 10.26
N TYR A 117 8.61 4.21 10.65
CA TYR A 117 9.56 3.15 10.98
C TYR A 117 10.35 2.71 9.74
N PRO A 118 11.62 2.27 9.91
CA PRO A 118 12.43 1.80 8.79
C PRO A 118 11.76 0.61 8.12
N MET A 119 11.49 0.74 6.82
CA MET A 119 10.88 -0.29 6.00
C MET A 119 11.63 -0.43 4.67
N PRO A 120 11.62 -1.62 4.05
CA PRO A 120 12.17 -1.80 2.71
C PRO A 120 11.47 -0.91 1.67
N ILE A 121 12.28 -0.25 0.84
CA ILE A 121 11.82 0.68 -0.21
C ILE A 121 12.24 0.16 -1.58
N MET A 122 11.36 0.34 -2.57
CA MET A 122 11.63 0.02 -3.97
C MET A 122 11.98 1.29 -4.76
N PRO A 123 12.78 1.20 -5.86
CA PRO A 123 13.22 2.37 -6.62
C PRO A 123 12.09 3.21 -7.23
N ASN A 124 10.91 2.63 -7.43
CA ASN A 124 9.72 3.33 -7.92
C ASN A 124 8.88 3.99 -6.80
N MET A 125 9.33 3.94 -5.55
CA MET A 125 8.67 4.60 -4.41
C MET A 125 9.39 5.91 -4.09
N ILE A 126 8.68 7.03 -4.18
CA ILE A 126 9.21 8.38 -3.97
C ILE A 126 8.47 9.01 -2.80
N PHE A 127 9.22 9.39 -1.76
CA PHE A 127 8.69 10.09 -0.61
C PHE A 127 8.54 11.58 -0.92
N ILE A 128 7.30 12.07 -0.77
CA ILE A 128 6.90 13.45 -0.97
C ILE A 128 6.29 14.00 0.33
N GLY A 129 6.97 13.75 1.45
CA GLY A 129 6.67 14.38 2.73
C GLY A 129 6.75 15.92 2.65
N GLY A 130 6.11 16.62 3.59
CA GLY A 130 6.22 18.08 3.68
C GLY A 130 5.49 18.90 2.61
N ILE A 131 4.78 18.27 1.66
CA ILE A 131 4.01 18.98 0.60
C ILE A 131 2.92 19.91 1.13
N ASN A 132 2.48 19.73 2.38
CA ASN A 132 1.47 20.57 3.02
C ASN A 132 2.06 21.82 3.69
N CYS A 133 3.38 21.98 3.73
CA CYS A 133 4.01 23.18 4.27
C CYS A 133 3.81 24.35 3.29
N GLY A 134 3.21 25.43 3.78
CA GLY A 134 3.14 26.69 3.02
C GLY A 134 4.53 27.31 2.84
N GLN A 135 4.68 28.17 1.83
CA GLN A 135 5.88 29.00 1.72
C GLN A 135 6.09 29.77 3.02
N LYS A 136 7.32 29.76 3.55
CA LYS A 136 7.72 30.75 4.55
C LYS A 136 7.50 32.13 3.92
N LYS A 137 6.60 32.92 4.52
CA LYS A 137 6.51 34.35 4.25
C LYS A 137 7.82 35.04 4.61
#